data_AF-A0A7J6RL60-F1
#
_entry.id   AF-A0A7J6RL60-F1
#
_cell.length_a   1.000
_cell.length_b   1.000
_cell.length_c   1.000
_cell.angle_alpha   90.00
_cell.angle_beta   90.00
_cell.angle_gamma   90.00
#
_symmetry.space_group_name_H-M   'P 1'
#
loop_
_entity.id
_entity.type
_entity.pdbx_description
1 polymer ?
#
loop_
_entity_poly.entity_id
_entity_poly.type
_entity_poly.pdbx_seq_one_letter_code
_entity_poly.pdbx_strand_id
1 'polypeptide(L)'
;MQCGISATCESSVTAFLEACKIHTSTHEDPSELAMLLLSWLQRLIPKGLPDFVEETFGGLVIYETTCRSCGSISNQTEVFAEMRVPLPYATTTAGEVLLEGLVADVFAAEVFSDESHYYCCACGKYSEAVRRQWIKSAPPFLWITMHRYAFTDGI
;
A
#
# COMPACT_ATOMS: atom_id res chain seq x y z
N MET A 1 -10.80 -4.96 -30.37
CA MET A 1 -10.22 -3.63 -30.12
C MET A 1 -11.36 -2.71 -29.76
N GLN A 2 -11.51 -2.35 -28.47
CA GLN A 2 -12.46 -1.32 -28.09
C GLN A 2 -11.89 0.02 -28.58
N CYS A 3 -12.66 0.71 -29.40
CA CYS A 3 -12.32 2.04 -29.86
C CYS A 3 -12.37 2.97 -28.64
N GLY A 4 -11.23 3.53 -28.24
CA GLY A 4 -11.17 4.50 -27.16
C GLY A 4 -12.02 5.71 -27.55
N ILE A 5 -13.01 6.04 -26.73
CA ILE A 5 -13.75 7.29 -26.85
C ILE A 5 -12.79 8.40 -26.41
N SER A 6 -12.17 9.09 -27.37
CA SER A 6 -11.46 10.34 -27.10
C SER A 6 -12.49 11.46 -27.09
N ALA A 7 -12.95 11.82 -25.90
CA ALA A 7 -13.64 13.08 -25.66
C ALA A 7 -12.65 14.01 -24.96
N THR A 8 -11.99 14.89 -25.71
CA THR A 8 -11.25 16.01 -25.11
C THR A 8 -12.27 17.02 -24.61
N CYS A 9 -12.68 16.86 -23.36
CA CYS A 9 -13.60 17.76 -22.69
C CYS A 9 -12.80 18.57 -21.67
N GLU A 10 -12.25 19.72 -22.08
CA GLU A 10 -11.54 20.63 -21.15
C GLU A 10 -12.43 21.05 -19.96
N SER A 11 -13.75 21.16 -20.16
CA SER A 11 -14.70 21.40 -19.07
C SER A 11 -14.83 20.21 -18.12
N SER A 12 -14.62 18.97 -18.58
CA SER A 12 -14.61 17.77 -17.74
C SER A 12 -13.36 17.71 -16.86
N VAL A 13 -12.21 18.18 -17.33
CA VAL A 13 -10.98 18.18 -16.52
C VAL A 13 -11.11 19.21 -15.40
N THR A 14 -11.54 20.43 -15.69
CA THR A 14 -11.76 21.45 -14.64
C THR A 14 -12.81 21.01 -13.62
N ALA A 15 -13.94 20.44 -14.08
CA ALA A 15 -14.96 19.92 -13.19
C ALA A 15 -14.45 18.74 -12.34
N PHE A 16 -13.59 17.88 -12.91
CA PHE A 16 -12.95 16.79 -12.18
C PHE A 16 -11.97 17.30 -11.12
N LEU A 17 -11.13 18.28 -11.45
CA LEU A 17 -10.20 18.90 -10.52
C LEU A 17 -10.95 19.57 -9.36
N GLU A 18 -12.06 20.26 -9.65
CA GLU A 18 -12.90 20.90 -8.64
C GLU A 18 -13.60 19.85 -7.74
N ALA A 19 -14.17 18.80 -8.33
CA ALA A 19 -14.80 17.71 -7.59
C ALA A 19 -13.81 16.96 -6.69
N CYS A 20 -12.57 16.78 -7.17
CA CYS A 20 -11.48 16.13 -6.45
C CYS A 20 -10.70 17.10 -5.54
N LYS A 21 -11.03 18.40 -5.54
CA LYS A 21 -10.32 19.46 -4.80
C LYS A 21 -8.81 19.45 -5.04
N ILE A 22 -8.38 19.16 -6.28
CA ILE A 22 -6.98 19.12 -6.66
C ILE A 22 -6.50 20.54 -6.91
N HIS A 23 -5.44 20.96 -6.23
CA HIS A 23 -4.82 22.26 -6.44
C HIS A 23 -3.84 22.21 -7.62
N THR A 24 -4.08 23.01 -8.66
CA THR A 24 -3.20 23.05 -9.85
C THR A 24 -1.88 23.79 -9.61
N SER A 25 -1.76 24.49 -8.48
CA SER A 25 -0.56 25.24 -8.10
C SER A 25 0.45 24.42 -7.29
N THR A 26 0.13 23.18 -6.92
CA THR A 26 0.99 22.28 -6.14
C THR A 26 1.21 20.97 -6.87
N HIS A 27 2.39 20.39 -6.71
CA HIS A 27 2.65 19.02 -7.13
C HIS A 27 2.12 18.08 -6.05
N GLU A 28 1.32 17.10 -6.45
CA GLU A 28 0.75 16.07 -5.58
C GLU A 28 1.44 14.71 -5.85
N ASP A 29 1.44 13.80 -4.86
CA ASP A 29 1.86 12.41 -5.09
C ASP A 29 0.76 11.68 -5.90
N PRO A 30 1.06 11.19 -7.11
CA PRO A 30 0.07 10.50 -7.94
C PRO A 30 -0.52 9.24 -7.28
N SER A 31 0.26 8.55 -6.45
CA SER A 31 -0.15 7.32 -5.77
C SER A 31 -1.16 7.63 -4.66
N GLU A 32 -0.90 8.70 -3.89
CA GLU A 32 -1.85 9.20 -2.89
C GLU A 32 -3.15 9.67 -3.54
N LEU A 33 -3.06 10.47 -4.61
CA LEU A 33 -4.21 10.94 -5.35
C LEU A 33 -5.07 9.78 -5.88
N ALA A 34 -4.44 8.78 -6.49
CA ALA A 34 -5.16 7.65 -7.06
C ALA A 34 -5.81 6.78 -5.97
N MET A 35 -5.20 6.61 -4.81
CA MET A 35 -5.82 5.92 -3.67
C MET A 35 -7.00 6.67 -3.07
N LEU A 36 -6.88 8.00 -2.97
CA LEU A 36 -7.96 8.87 -2.54
C LEU A 36 -9.14 8.81 -3.53
N LEU A 37 -8.86 8.81 -4.83
CA LEU A 37 -9.87 8.67 -5.87
C LEU A 37 -10.60 7.33 -5.78
N LEU A 38 -9.88 6.21 -5.62
CA LEU A 38 -10.52 4.89 -5.45
C LEU A 38 -11.40 4.85 -4.20
N SER A 39 -10.94 5.43 -3.09
CA SER A 39 -11.76 5.57 -1.87
C SER A 39 -13.05 6.35 -2.11
N TRP A 40 -12.98 7.46 -2.87
CA TRP A 40 -14.18 8.23 -3.20
C TRP A 40 -15.12 7.46 -4.12
N LEU A 41 -14.59 6.81 -5.15
CA LEU A 41 -15.40 5.99 -6.06
C LEU A 41 -16.12 4.90 -5.30
N GLN A 42 -15.42 4.19 -4.40
CA GLN A 42 -16.00 3.14 -3.55
C GLN A 42 -17.17 3.66 -2.71
N ARG A 43 -17.06 4.87 -2.15
CA ARG A 43 -18.14 5.53 -1.38
C ARG A 43 -19.35 5.94 -2.22
N LEU A 44 -19.16 6.15 -3.52
CA LEU A 44 -20.23 6.51 -4.45
C LEU A 44 -20.97 5.28 -4.99
N ILE A 45 -20.45 4.06 -4.79
CA ILE A 45 -21.10 2.83 -5.19
C ILE A 45 -22.41 2.66 -4.39
N PRO A 46 -23.57 2.57 -5.05
CA PRO A 46 -24.83 2.32 -4.37
C PRO A 46 -24.81 1.01 -3.57
N LYS A 47 -25.37 1.04 -2.36
CA LYS A 47 -25.52 -0.16 -1.54
C LYS A 47 -26.29 -1.24 -2.31
N GLY A 48 -25.78 -2.47 -2.28
CA GLY A 48 -26.38 -3.62 -2.97
C GLY A 48 -25.87 -3.83 -4.40
N LEU A 49 -25.03 -2.94 -4.93
CA LEU A 49 -24.24 -3.22 -6.11
C LEU A 49 -22.86 -3.79 -5.73
N PRO A 50 -22.26 -4.62 -6.61
CA PRO A 50 -20.90 -5.10 -6.41
C PRO A 50 -19.90 -3.95 -6.31
N ASP A 51 -18.95 -4.08 -5.39
CA ASP A 51 -17.89 -3.11 -5.21
C ASP A 51 -16.79 -3.35 -6.24
N PHE A 52 -16.87 -2.68 -7.39
CA PHE A 52 -15.90 -2.88 -8.46
C PHE A 52 -14.47 -2.51 -8.06
N VAL A 53 -14.28 -1.62 -7.06
CA VAL A 53 -12.95 -1.22 -6.59
C VAL A 53 -12.33 -2.39 -5.84
N GLU A 54 -13.06 -2.98 -4.91
CA GLU A 54 -12.63 -4.17 -4.18
C GLU A 54 -12.49 -5.39 -5.11
N GLU A 55 -13.43 -5.61 -6.03
CA GLU A 55 -13.38 -6.73 -6.98
C GLU A 55 -12.22 -6.65 -7.96
N THR A 56 -11.78 -5.43 -8.31
CA THR A 56 -10.70 -5.24 -9.29
C THR A 56 -9.32 -5.21 -8.62
N PHE A 57 -9.19 -4.42 -7.55
CA PHE A 57 -7.90 -4.10 -6.93
C PHE A 57 -7.71 -4.73 -5.55
N GLY A 58 -8.78 -5.25 -4.94
CA GLY A 58 -8.76 -5.78 -3.58
C GLY A 58 -8.05 -7.13 -3.47
N GLY A 59 -6.99 -7.17 -2.67
CA GLY A 59 -6.33 -8.37 -2.20
C GLY A 59 -6.40 -8.47 -0.67
N LEU A 60 -6.02 -9.63 -0.14
CA LEU A 60 -5.90 -9.88 1.30
C LEU A 60 -4.46 -10.23 1.65
N VAL A 61 -3.92 -9.55 2.66
CA VAL A 61 -2.63 -9.85 3.29
C VAL A 61 -2.88 -10.38 4.71
N ILE A 62 -2.09 -11.37 5.13
CA ILE A 62 -2.04 -11.80 6.53
C ILE A 62 -0.73 -11.30 7.12
N TYR A 63 -0.82 -10.70 8.30
CA TYR A 63 0.31 -10.38 9.18
C TYR A 63 0.30 -11.34 10.36
N GLU A 64 1.39 -12.08 10.53
CA GLU A 64 1.66 -12.89 11.71
C GLU A 64 2.75 -12.22 12.53
N THR A 65 2.48 -11.94 13.80
CA THR A 65 3.47 -11.38 14.72
C THR A 65 3.73 -12.38 15.85
N THR A 66 4.98 -12.81 15.98
CA THR A 66 5.43 -13.74 17.01
C THR A 66 6.21 -12.98 18.09
N CYS A 67 5.72 -13.02 19.33
CA CYS A 67 6.42 -12.47 20.48
C CYS A 67 7.69 -13.28 20.77
N ARG A 68 8.85 -12.62 20.90
CA ARG A 68 10.12 -13.31 21.21
C ARG A 68 10.26 -13.70 22.68
N SER A 69 9.54 -13.05 23.59
CA SER A 69 9.62 -13.35 25.02
C SER A 69 8.82 -14.59 25.42
N CYS A 70 7.63 -14.81 24.85
CA CYS A 70 6.74 -15.91 25.24
C CYS A 70 6.32 -16.83 24.09
N GLY A 71 6.66 -16.50 22.84
CA GLY A 71 6.27 -17.28 21.67
C GLY A 71 4.81 -17.14 21.25
N SER A 72 4.02 -16.27 21.89
CA SER A 72 2.62 -16.06 21.49
C SER A 72 2.54 -15.52 20.06
N ILE A 73 1.61 -16.05 19.28
CA ILE A 73 1.37 -15.65 17.89
C ILE A 73 0.06 -14.86 17.81
N SER A 74 0.10 -13.70 17.15
CA SER A 74 -1.09 -12.91 16.81
C SER A 74 -1.18 -12.73 15.29
N ASN A 75 -2.37 -12.96 14.74
CA ASN A 75 -2.65 -12.84 13.31
C ASN A 75 -3.62 -11.69 13.03
N GLN A 76 -3.34 -10.91 12.00
CA GLN A 76 -4.22 -9.86 11.47
C GLN A 76 -4.37 -10.07 9.97
N THR A 77 -5.58 -9.91 9.45
CA THR A 77 -5.84 -9.92 8.00
C THR A 77 -6.30 -8.54 7.59
N GLU A 78 -5.68 -7.99 6.56
CA GLU A 78 -6.00 -6.66 6.03
C GLU A 78 -6.28 -6.74 4.54
N VAL A 79 -7.13 -5.83 4.06
CA VAL A 79 -7.37 -5.62 2.63
C VAL A 79 -6.30 -4.66 2.11
N PHE A 80 -5.76 -4.92 0.92
CA PHE A 80 -4.88 -4.00 0.22
C PHE A 80 -5.38 -3.78 -1.21
N ALA A 81 -5.19 -2.57 -1.73
CA ALA A 81 -5.47 -2.22 -3.13
C ALA A 81 -4.19 -1.91 -3.94
N GLU A 82 -3.09 -1.67 -3.23
CA GLU A 82 -1.79 -1.28 -3.76
C GLU A 82 -0.71 -2.00 -2.97
N MET A 83 0.28 -2.56 -3.66
CA MET A 83 1.52 -3.05 -3.06
C MET A 83 2.60 -1.99 -3.23
N ARG A 84 3.13 -1.50 -2.11
CA ARG A 84 4.23 -0.55 -2.11
C ARG A 84 5.55 -1.29 -1.98
N VAL A 85 6.42 -1.14 -2.97
CA VAL A 85 7.76 -1.72 -2.96
C VAL A 85 8.81 -0.64 -2.68
N PRO A 86 9.64 -0.78 -1.64
CA PRO A 86 10.67 0.21 -1.32
C PRO A 86 11.77 0.16 -2.37
N LEU A 87 12.18 1.30 -2.92
CA LEU A 87 13.38 1.34 -3.74
C LEU A 87 14.61 1.62 -2.88
N PRO A 88 15.69 0.83 -3.02
CA PRO A 88 16.92 1.12 -2.30
C PRO A 88 17.51 2.46 -2.76
N TYR A 89 17.91 3.30 -1.81
CA TYR A 89 18.66 4.53 -2.10
C TYR A 89 20.02 4.11 -2.65
N ALA A 90 20.32 4.48 -3.89
CA ALA A 90 21.51 4.01 -4.58
C ALA A 90 22.80 4.50 -3.88
N THR A 91 23.38 3.66 -3.02
CA THR A 91 24.78 3.76 -2.66
C THR A 91 25.39 2.35 -2.67
N THR A 92 26.33 2.11 -3.60
CA THR A 92 27.41 1.10 -3.54
C THR A 92 27.29 -0.26 -4.24
N THR A 93 26.22 -0.64 -4.95
CA THR A 93 26.28 -1.83 -5.82
C THR A 93 25.79 -1.53 -7.23
N ALA A 94 26.71 -1.61 -8.19
CA ALA A 94 26.50 -1.38 -9.62
C ALA A 94 25.72 -2.54 -10.29
N GLY A 95 24.57 -2.92 -9.72
CA GLY A 95 23.72 -4.02 -10.21
C GLY A 95 22.32 -3.55 -10.59
N GLU A 96 21.70 -4.26 -11.52
CA GLU A 96 20.28 -4.08 -11.86
C GLU A 96 19.40 -4.45 -10.66
N VAL A 97 18.43 -3.59 -10.34
CA VAL A 97 17.42 -3.87 -9.31
C VAL A 97 16.22 -4.51 -9.98
N LEU A 98 15.96 -5.78 -9.64
CA LEU A 98 14.84 -6.55 -10.19
C LEU A 98 13.58 -6.33 -9.36
N LEU A 99 12.43 -6.20 -10.02
CA LEU A 99 11.13 -6.03 -9.36
C LEU A 99 10.82 -7.19 -8.42
N GLU A 100 11.18 -8.41 -8.81
CA GLU A 100 11.00 -9.62 -8.03
C GLU A 100 11.75 -9.55 -6.69
N GLY A 101 12.94 -8.92 -6.67
CA GLY A 101 13.69 -8.66 -5.45
C GLY A 101 12.95 -7.68 -4.54
N LEU A 102 12.46 -6.58 -5.11
CA LEU A 102 11.70 -5.57 -4.35
C LEU A 102 10.40 -6.13 -3.79
N VAL A 103 9.71 -7.00 -4.54
CA VAL A 103 8.52 -7.70 -4.08
C VAL A 103 8.87 -8.71 -2.98
N ALA A 104 9.98 -9.43 -3.10
CA ALA A 104 10.45 -10.34 -2.05
C ALA A 104 10.76 -9.58 -0.74
N ASP A 105 11.33 -8.38 -0.83
CA ASP A 105 11.63 -7.54 0.33
C ASP A 105 10.38 -7.11 1.10
N VAL A 106 9.24 -6.92 0.42
CA VAL A 106 7.95 -6.67 1.09
C VAL A 106 7.59 -7.83 2.03
N PHE A 107 7.90 -9.07 1.67
CA PHE A 107 7.58 -10.24 2.47
C PHE A 107 8.70 -10.67 3.44
N ALA A 108 9.79 -9.91 3.49
CA ALA A 108 10.85 -10.14 4.45
C ALA A 108 10.33 -10.00 5.90
N ALA A 109 10.92 -10.75 6.83
CA ALA A 109 10.53 -10.67 8.22
C ALA A 109 10.97 -9.33 8.83
N GLU A 110 10.02 -8.58 9.38
CA GLU A 110 10.27 -7.35 10.11
C GLU A 110 10.55 -7.66 11.57
N VAL A 111 11.64 -7.11 12.11
CA VAL A 111 12.04 -7.31 13.51
C VAL A 111 11.72 -6.04 14.29
N PHE A 112 10.79 -6.17 15.24
CA PHE A 112 10.54 -5.14 16.25
C PHE A 112 11.55 -5.31 17.37
N SER A 113 12.71 -4.65 17.25
CA SER A 113 13.84 -4.76 18.19
C SER A 113 13.79 -3.77 19.36
N ASP A 114 12.96 -2.74 19.27
CA ASP A 114 12.72 -1.80 20.36
C ASP A 114 11.42 -2.18 21.08
N GLU A 115 11.49 -2.28 22.41
CA GLU A 115 10.39 -2.51 23.35
C GLU A 115 9.30 -1.42 23.35
N SER A 116 9.21 -0.56 22.34
CA SER A 116 8.10 0.37 22.12
C SER A 116 7.17 -0.06 20.97
N HIS A 117 7.60 -1.02 20.14
CA HIS A 117 6.93 -1.28 18.85
C HIS A 117 5.87 -2.39 18.88
N TYR A 118 5.88 -3.27 19.88
CA TYR A 118 4.91 -4.37 19.99
C TYR A 118 4.47 -4.63 21.42
N TYR A 119 3.18 -4.48 21.70
CA TYR A 119 2.57 -4.83 22.98
C TYR A 119 2.04 -6.27 22.93
N CYS A 120 2.63 -7.17 23.72
CA CYS A 120 2.18 -8.55 23.81
C CYS A 120 1.08 -8.70 24.86
N CYS A 121 -0.15 -9.01 24.43
CA CYS A 121 -1.27 -9.27 25.34
C CYS A 121 -1.03 -10.45 26.30
N ALA A 122 -0.28 -11.47 25.88
CA ALA A 122 0.04 -12.62 26.73
C ALA A 122 1.07 -12.28 27.81
N CYS A 123 2.03 -11.40 27.53
CA CYS A 123 2.99 -10.93 28.52
C CYS A 123 2.48 -9.75 29.36
N GLY A 124 1.48 -9.01 28.86
CA GLY A 124 0.99 -7.78 29.49
C GLY A 124 2.00 -6.61 29.44
N LYS A 125 2.96 -6.66 28.51
CA LYS A 125 4.02 -5.66 28.36
C LYS A 125 4.48 -5.54 26.91
N TYR A 126 5.22 -4.49 26.62
CA TYR A 126 5.95 -4.41 25.37
C TYR A 126 7.10 -5.42 25.33
N SER A 127 7.39 -5.96 24.15
CA SER A 127 8.39 -7.00 23.96
C SER A 127 8.87 -7.01 22.51
N GLU A 128 10.09 -7.52 22.29
CA GLU A 128 10.54 -7.79 20.93
C GLU A 128 9.63 -8.79 20.23
N ALA A 129 9.45 -8.62 18.92
CA ALA A 129 8.66 -9.52 18.10
C ALA A 129 9.19 -9.59 16.67
N VAL A 130 8.78 -10.64 15.96
CA VAL A 130 9.02 -10.80 14.53
C VAL A 130 7.68 -10.81 13.83
N ARG A 131 7.49 -9.90 12.88
CA ARG A 131 6.33 -9.85 12.00
C ARG A 131 6.70 -10.42 10.64
N ARG A 132 5.83 -11.29 10.12
CA ARG A 132 5.88 -11.82 8.77
C ARG A 132 4.56 -11.54 8.08
N GLN A 133 4.61 -11.39 6.77
CA GLN A 133 3.41 -11.20 5.98
C GLN A 133 3.41 -12.05 4.71
N TRP A 134 2.22 -12.36 4.20
CA TRP A 134 2.03 -13.05 2.93
C TRP A 134 0.66 -12.73 2.34
N ILE A 135 0.56 -12.83 1.02
CA ILE A 135 -0.71 -12.69 0.31
C ILE A 135 -1.58 -13.90 0.60
N LYS A 136 -2.74 -13.67 1.22
CA LYS A 136 -3.80 -14.66 1.38
C LYS A 136 -4.63 -14.80 0.10
N SER A 137 -4.92 -13.68 -0.55
CA SER A 137 -5.65 -13.60 -1.81
C SER A 137 -5.07 -12.47 -2.64
N ALA A 138 -4.61 -12.76 -3.85
CA ALA A 138 -4.13 -11.73 -4.78
C ALA A 138 -5.32 -11.02 -5.44
N PRO A 139 -5.22 -9.71 -5.73
CA PRO A 139 -6.23 -9.01 -6.51
C PRO A 139 -6.19 -9.47 -7.98
N PRO A 140 -7.32 -9.37 -8.72
CA PRO A 140 -7.31 -9.60 -10.16
C PRO A 140 -6.40 -8.61 -10.92
N PHE A 141 -6.31 -7.37 -10.45
CA PHE A 141 -5.36 -6.38 -10.93
C PHE A 141 -4.42 -5.96 -9.80
N LEU A 142 -3.15 -6.38 -9.89
CA LEU A 142 -2.12 -6.00 -8.93
C LEU A 142 -1.52 -4.65 -9.32
N TRP A 143 -1.77 -3.63 -8.50
CA TRP A 143 -1.09 -2.34 -8.59
C TRP A 143 0.15 -2.34 -7.70
N ILE A 144 1.33 -2.21 -8.31
CA ILE A 144 2.59 -2.02 -7.60
C ILE A 144 3.05 -0.57 -7.73
N THR A 145 3.29 0.08 -6.60
CA THR A 145 3.90 1.42 -6.53
C THR A 145 5.31 1.34 -5.98
N MET A 146 6.25 1.85 -6.76
CA MET A 146 7.65 1.97 -6.34
C MET A 146 7.83 3.22 -5.48
N HIS A 147 8.15 3.03 -4.20
CA HIS A 147 8.42 4.13 -3.26
C HIS A 147 9.77 4.76 -3.57
N ARG A 148 9.76 5.86 -4.33
CA ARG A 148 10.94 6.60 -4.80
C ARG A 148 11.33 7.77 -3.90
N TYR A 149 10.42 8.18 -3.02
CA TYR A 149 10.60 9.34 -2.17
C TYR A 149 10.92 8.87 -0.75
N ALA A 150 12.05 9.33 -0.22
CA ALA A 150 12.41 9.16 1.18
C ALA A 150 12.65 10.55 1.76
N PHE A 151 12.00 10.83 2.90
CA PHE A 151 12.31 12.03 3.66
C PHE A 151 13.55 11.74 4.51
N THR A 152 14.67 12.38 4.18
CA THR A 152 15.83 12.40 5.06
C THR A 152 15.73 13.66 5.91
N ASP A 153 15.72 13.53 7.24
CA ASP A 153 15.94 14.66 8.14
C ASP A 153 17.25 15.32 7.72
N GLY A 154 17.16 16.52 7.13
CA GLY A 154 18.25 17.13 6.38
C GLY A 154 19.58 17.06 7.14
N ILE A 155 20.58 16.47 6.50
CA ILE A 155 21.99 16.74 6.77
C ILE A 155 22.39 17.96 5.95
#